data_AF-A0A935WLY7-F1
#
_entry.id   AF-A0A935WLY7-F1
#
_cell.length_a   1.000
_cell.length_b   1.000
_cell.length_c   1.000
_cell.angle_alpha   90.00
_cell.angle_beta   90.00
_cell.angle_gamma   90.00
#
_symmetry.space_group_name_H-M   'P 1'
#
loop_
_entity.id
_entity.type
_entity.pdbx_description
1 polymer ?
#
loop_
_entity_poly.entity_id
_entity_poly.type
_entity_poly.pdbx_seq_one_letter_code
_entity_poly.pdbx_strand_id
1 'polypeptide(L)'
;MSRAPAVRSLILPGLLSLGVLAMLITLGNWQMQRLSWKENLIETASKRVKETPQRLPASAESLSLELQKEEYRPYIAEGRFLHQHEVQVYTVLSDAKGAYSGAGYCV
;
A
#
# COMPACT_ATOMS: atom_id res chain seq x y z
N MET A 1 54.68 -0.23 33.27
CA MET A 1 53.32 0.31 33.03
C MET A 1 52.87 -0.15 31.64
N SER A 2 52.16 -1.27 31.52
CA SER A 2 51.71 -1.80 30.23
C SER A 2 50.19 -1.78 30.18
N ARG A 3 49.61 -0.74 29.55
CA ARG A 3 48.16 -0.63 29.28
C ARG A 3 47.90 -1.20 27.89
N ALA A 4 47.70 -2.51 27.77
CA ALA A 4 47.41 -3.15 26.47
C ALA A 4 46.35 -4.30 26.43
N PRO A 5 45.36 -4.42 27.35
CA PRO A 5 44.20 -5.31 27.11
C PRO A 5 42.90 -4.57 26.70
N ALA A 6 42.75 -3.29 27.05
CA ALA A 6 41.48 -2.57 26.90
C ALA A 6 41.11 -2.27 25.44
N VAL A 7 42.08 -1.92 24.59
CA VAL A 7 41.82 -1.58 23.17
C VAL A 7 41.33 -2.79 22.39
N ARG A 8 41.92 -3.98 22.60
CA ARG A 8 41.45 -5.23 21.98
C ARG A 8 40.02 -5.59 22.42
N SER A 9 39.68 -5.34 23.69
CA SER A 9 38.34 -5.57 24.23
C SER A 9 37.27 -4.64 23.63
N LEU A 10 37.67 -3.49 23.05
CA LEU A 10 36.77 -2.51 22.45
C LEU A 10 36.51 -2.75 20.95
N ILE A 11 37.29 -3.60 20.28
CA ILE A 11 37.15 -3.88 18.84
C ILE A 11 35.81 -4.53 18.53
N LEU A 12 35.44 -5.58 19.27
CA LEU A 12 34.18 -6.30 19.07
C LEU A 12 32.94 -5.41 19.30
N PRO A 13 32.78 -4.72 20.44
CA PRO A 13 31.64 -3.83 20.62
C PRO A 13 31.64 -2.65 19.64
N GLY A 14 32.81 -2.15 19.22
CA GLY A 14 32.92 -1.13 18.19
C GLY A 14 32.42 -1.60 16.82
N LEU A 15 32.82 -2.80 16.38
CA LEU A 15 32.33 -3.41 15.14
C LEU A 15 30.83 -3.68 15.18
N LEU A 16 30.31 -4.20 16.29
CA LEU A 16 28.88 -4.42 16.47
C LEU A 16 28.11 -3.09 16.41
N SER A 17 28.63 -2.05 17.06
CA SER A 17 28.01 -0.72 17.05
C SER A 17 27.97 -0.13 15.64
N LEU A 18 29.05 -0.27 14.87
CA LEU A 18 29.09 0.14 13.46
C LEU A 18 28.12 -0.65 12.59
N GLY A 19 28.00 -1.96 12.82
CA GLY A 19 27.04 -2.80 12.10
C GLY A 19 25.59 -2.39 12.37
N VAL A 20 25.23 -2.16 13.64
CA VAL A 20 23.90 -1.67 14.02
C VAL A 20 23.65 -0.29 13.45
N LEU A 21 24.62 0.62 13.52
CA LEU A 21 24.50 1.96 12.94
C LEU A 21 24.24 1.90 11.44
N ALA A 22 24.99 1.10 10.69
CA ALA A 22 24.78 0.91 9.26
C ALA A 22 23.39 0.37 8.96
N MET A 23 22.93 -0.63 9.71
CA MET A 23 21.57 -1.18 9.59
C MET A 23 20.50 -0.12 9.83
N LEU A 24 20.64 0.69 10.88
CA LEU A 24 19.69 1.77 11.20
C LEU A 24 19.65 2.84 10.12
N ILE A 25 20.78 3.22 9.55
CA ILE A 25 20.85 4.19 8.44
C ILE A 25 20.16 3.62 7.20
N THR A 26 20.45 2.36 6.83
CA THR A 26 19.81 1.71 5.68
C THR A 26 18.30 1.60 5.87
N LEU A 27 17.86 1.19 7.05
CA LEU A 27 16.43 1.11 7.38
C LEU A 27 15.78 2.49 7.36
N GLY A 28 16.40 3.51 7.96
CA GLY A 28 15.88 4.88 7.95
C GLY A 28 15.68 5.42 6.54
N ASN A 29 16.66 5.22 5.66
CA ASN A 29 16.53 5.60 4.25
C ASN A 29 15.41 4.83 3.54
N TRP A 30 15.29 3.53 3.79
CA TRP A 30 14.20 2.73 3.21
C TRP A 30 12.83 3.20 3.69
N GLN A 31 12.68 3.55 4.97
CA GLN A 31 11.43 4.08 5.52
C GLN A 31 11.03 5.39 4.82
N MET A 32 11.97 6.32 4.63
CA MET A 32 11.69 7.60 3.93
C MET A 32 11.33 7.38 2.46
N GLN A 33 12.05 6.50 1.75
CA GLN A 33 11.71 6.12 0.38
C GLN A 33 10.34 5.45 0.29
N ARG A 34 10.02 4.59 1.26
CA ARG A 34 8.75 3.88 1.31
C ARG A 34 7.59 4.82 1.61
N LEU A 35 7.80 5.80 2.49
CA LEU A 35 6.83 6.85 2.78
C LEU A 35 6.53 7.66 1.52
N SER A 36 7.56 8.19 0.85
CA SER A 36 7.37 9.00 -0.36
C SER A 36 6.71 8.21 -1.49
N TRP A 37 7.05 6.92 -1.66
CA TRP A 37 6.37 6.05 -2.61
C TRP A 37 4.88 5.90 -2.29
N LYS A 38 4.52 5.69 -1.02
CA LYS A 38 3.11 5.59 -0.60
C LYS A 38 2.36 6.90 -0.78
N GLU A 39 2.96 8.03 -0.42
CA GLU A 39 2.36 9.35 -0.57
C GLU A 39 2.05 9.65 -2.04
N ASN A 40 3.00 9.37 -2.94
CA ASN A 40 2.80 9.53 -4.38
C ASN A 40 1.65 8.65 -4.93
N LEU A 41 1.54 7.41 -4.44
CA LEU A 41 0.44 6.51 -4.81
C LEU A 41 -0.91 7.06 -4.33
N ILE A 42 -0.99 7.49 -3.08
CA ILE A 42 -2.22 8.06 -2.50
C ILE A 42 -2.60 9.34 -3.25
N GLU A 43 -1.66 10.23 -3.54
CA GLU A 43 -1.93 11.45 -4.28
C GLU A 43 -2.46 11.14 -5.67
N THR A 44 -1.81 10.21 -6.39
CA THR A 44 -2.21 9.81 -7.73
C THR A 44 -3.62 9.20 -7.74
N ALA A 45 -3.89 8.23 -6.85
CA ALA A 45 -5.19 7.61 -6.74
C ALA A 45 -6.28 8.61 -6.32
N SER A 46 -5.99 9.47 -5.33
CA SER A 46 -6.94 10.47 -4.82
C SER A 46 -7.31 11.53 -5.86
N LYS A 47 -6.38 11.87 -6.76
CA LYS A 47 -6.64 12.75 -7.90
C LYS A 47 -7.51 12.05 -8.94
N ARG A 48 -7.12 10.86 -9.36
CA ARG A 48 -7.78 10.14 -10.46
C ARG A 48 -9.20 9.69 -10.14
N VAL A 49 -9.46 9.25 -8.92
CA VAL A 49 -10.82 8.85 -8.47
C VAL A 49 -11.83 10.01 -8.57
N LYS A 50 -11.37 11.26 -8.53
CA LYS A 50 -12.21 12.46 -8.64
C LYS A 50 -12.38 12.97 -10.06
N GLU A 51 -11.76 12.33 -11.05
CA GLU A 51 -11.92 12.71 -12.45
C GLU A 51 -13.35 12.43 -12.92
N THR A 52 -13.81 13.15 -13.95
CA THR A 52 -15.13 12.91 -14.54
C THR A 52 -15.20 11.47 -15.06
N PRO A 53 -16.17 10.65 -14.61
CA PRO A 53 -16.29 9.27 -15.06
C PRO A 53 -16.41 9.17 -16.59
N GLN A 54 -15.61 8.29 -17.19
CA GLN A 54 -15.60 8.08 -18.64
C GLN A 54 -16.27 6.76 -19.03
N ARG A 55 -16.59 6.55 -20.31
CA ARG A 55 -17.04 5.23 -20.74
C ARG A 55 -15.87 4.25 -20.76
N LEU A 56 -16.14 3.02 -20.33
CA LEU A 56 -15.16 1.94 -20.39
C LEU A 56 -14.68 1.75 -21.85
N PRO A 57 -13.37 1.68 -22.11
CA PRO A 57 -12.84 1.37 -23.43
C PRO A 57 -13.42 0.06 -23.97
N ALA A 58 -13.73 0.02 -25.27
CA ALA A 58 -14.41 -1.12 -25.88
C ALA A 58 -13.55 -2.40 -25.96
N SER A 59 -12.23 -2.28 -25.81
CA SER A 59 -11.32 -3.42 -25.88
C SER A 59 -10.43 -3.52 -24.64
N ALA A 60 -10.24 -4.74 -24.16
CA ALA A 60 -9.30 -5.02 -23.07
C ALA A 60 -7.85 -4.74 -23.50
N GLU A 61 -7.53 -4.91 -24.79
CA GLU A 61 -6.20 -4.62 -25.34
C GLU A 61 -5.85 -3.12 -25.22
N SER A 62 -6.77 -2.21 -25.56
CA SER A 62 -6.53 -0.78 -25.40
C SER A 62 -6.33 -0.38 -23.94
N LEU A 63 -7.02 -1.06 -23.01
CA LEU A 63 -6.85 -0.84 -21.57
C LEU A 63 -5.49 -1.35 -21.08
N SER A 64 -5.03 -2.47 -21.62
CA SER A 64 -3.77 -3.11 -21.24
C SER A 64 -2.52 -2.32 -21.63
N LEU A 65 -2.58 -1.58 -22.74
CA LEU A 65 -1.46 -0.77 -23.25
C LEU A 65 -1.14 0.43 -22.36
N GLU A 66 -2.13 0.96 -21.62
CA GLU A 66 -1.97 2.15 -20.78
C GLU A 66 -2.40 1.90 -19.33
N LEU A 67 -2.20 0.68 -18.82
CA LEU A 67 -2.67 0.25 -17.49
C LEU A 67 -2.27 1.24 -16.36
N GLN A 68 -1.05 1.77 -16.39
CA GLN A 68 -0.57 2.75 -15.40
C GLN A 68 -1.29 4.10 -15.46
N LYS A 69 -1.87 4.48 -16.61
CA LYS A 69 -2.65 5.71 -16.77
C LYS A 69 -4.11 5.49 -16.40
N GLU A 70 -4.64 4.31 -16.72
CA GLU A 70 -6.04 3.96 -16.45
C GLU A 70 -6.28 3.52 -14.99
N GLU A 71 -5.23 3.21 -14.23
CA GLU A 71 -5.35 2.86 -12.81
C GLU A 71 -6.04 3.97 -12.00
N TYR A 72 -7.02 3.59 -11.18
CA TYR A 72 -7.85 4.46 -10.34
C TYR A 72 -8.77 5.45 -11.09
N ARG A 73 -8.93 5.33 -12.41
CA ARG A 73 -9.89 6.16 -13.14
C ARG A 73 -11.32 5.65 -12.99
N PRO A 74 -12.30 6.55 -12.74
CA PRO A 74 -13.69 6.15 -12.68
C PRO A 74 -14.25 5.94 -14.08
N TYR A 75 -15.00 4.85 -14.25
CA TYR A 75 -15.73 4.56 -15.48
C TYR A 75 -17.19 4.25 -15.23
N ILE A 76 -18.01 4.53 -16.25
CA ILE A 76 -19.42 4.18 -16.30
C ILE A 76 -19.55 2.90 -17.13
N ALA A 77 -20.24 1.91 -16.56
CA ALA A 77 -20.63 0.68 -17.24
C ALA A 77 -22.14 0.47 -17.10
N GLU A 78 -22.77 0.00 -18.18
CA GLU A 78 -24.19 -0.34 -18.21
C GLU A 78 -24.32 -1.84 -18.43
N GLY A 79 -25.30 -2.48 -17.78
CA GLY A 79 -25.50 -3.92 -17.85
C GLY A 79 -26.79 -4.35 -17.17
N ARG A 80 -26.99 -5.66 -17.09
CA ARG A 80 -28.12 -6.28 -16.37
C ARG A 80 -27.59 -7.24 -15.31
N PHE A 81 -28.26 -7.28 -14.16
CA PHE A 81 -27.94 -8.25 -13.12
C PHE A 81 -28.37 -9.66 -13.54
N LEU A 82 -27.50 -10.63 -13.28
CA LEU A 82 -27.77 -12.05 -13.51
C LEU A 82 -28.07 -12.72 -12.17
N HIS A 83 -29.31 -12.56 -11.68
CA HIS A 83 -29.75 -13.09 -10.38
C HIS A 83 -29.58 -14.61 -10.22
N GLN A 84 -29.43 -15.35 -11.33
CA GLN A 84 -29.15 -16.79 -11.30
C GLN A 84 -27.73 -17.12 -10.80
N HIS A 85 -26.83 -16.14 -10.74
CA HIS A 85 -25.41 -16.29 -10.39
C HIS A 85 -25.01 -15.37 -9.22
N GLU A 86 -25.97 -14.95 -8.39
CA GLU A 86 -25.67 -14.17 -7.20
C GLU A 86 -25.12 -15.06 -6.06
N VAL A 87 -24.20 -14.53 -5.27
CA VAL A 87 -23.65 -15.18 -4.08
C VAL A 87 -23.74 -14.20 -2.93
N GLN A 88 -24.32 -14.63 -1.81
CA GLN A 88 -24.34 -13.83 -0.58
C GLN A 88 -22.93 -13.75 0.00
N VAL A 89 -22.47 -12.53 0.23
CA VAL A 89 -21.17 -12.26 0.85
C VAL A 89 -21.38 -11.71 2.24
N TYR A 90 -20.82 -12.39 3.23
CA TYR A 90 -20.79 -11.91 4.60
C TYR A 90 -19.52 -11.08 4.82
N THR A 91 -19.67 -9.85 5.30
CA THR A 91 -18.53 -9.01 5.69
C THR A 91 -18.69 -8.55 7.13
N VAL A 92 -17.56 -8.37 7.79
CA VAL A 92 -17.52 -7.79 9.14
C VAL A 92 -17.15 -6.33 8.98
N LEU A 93 -17.95 -5.43 9.55
CA LEU A 93 -17.64 -4.01 9.50
C LEU A 93 -16.58 -3.70 10.55
N SER A 94 -15.31 -3.68 10.12
CA SER A 94 -14.15 -3.41 10.98
C SER A 94 -14.19 -2.01 11.60
N ASP A 95 -14.68 -1.03 10.85
CA ASP A 95 -14.94 0.34 11.31
C ASP A 95 -16.45 0.60 11.33
N ALA A 96 -16.97 1.03 12.48
CA ALA A 96 -18.38 1.34 12.64
C ALA A 96 -18.82 2.52 11.75
N LYS A 97 -19.90 2.36 10.99
CA LYS A 97 -20.54 3.43 10.19
C LYS A 97 -21.85 3.83 10.85
N GLY A 98 -21.78 4.78 11.79
CA GLY A 98 -22.95 5.24 12.54
C GLY A 98 -23.50 4.14 13.44
N ALA A 99 -24.78 3.76 13.26
CA ALA A 99 -25.42 2.69 14.03
C ALA A 99 -25.02 1.27 13.59
N TYR A 100 -24.30 1.13 12.47
CA TYR A 100 -23.91 -0.16 11.91
C TYR A 100 -22.48 -0.54 12.35
N SER A 101 -22.33 -1.64 13.09
CA SER A 101 -21.04 -2.19 13.53
C SER A 101 -21.10 -3.71 13.72
N GLY A 102 -19.93 -4.37 13.71
CA GLY A 102 -19.81 -5.80 14.01
C GLY A 102 -20.04 -6.73 12.81
N ALA A 103 -20.41 -7.96 13.14
CA ALA A 103 -20.86 -9.00 12.20
C ALA A 103 -21.97 -8.46 11.28
N GLY A 104 -21.70 -8.32 9.98
CA GLY A 104 -22.67 -7.79 9.02
C GLY A 104 -23.87 -8.73 8.81
N TYR A 105 -24.96 -8.21 8.26
CA TYR A 105 -26.07 -9.03 7.75
C TYR A 105 -25.76 -9.50 6.32
N CYS A 106 -26.26 -10.68 5.95
CA CYS A 106 -26.20 -11.16 4.57
C CYS A 106 -26.90 -10.15 3.65
N VAL A 107 -26.15 -9.55 2.73
CA VAL A 107 -26.65 -8.81 1.56
C VAL A 107 -26.58 -9.70 0.34
#